data_AF-A0A7V3X9A9-F1
#
_entry.id   AF-A0A7V3X9A9-F1
#
_cell.length_a   1.000
_cell.length_b   1.000
_cell.length_c   1.000
_cell.angle_alpha   90.00
_cell.angle_beta   90.00
_cell.angle_gamma   90.00
#
_symmetry.space_group_name_H-M   'P 1'
#
loop_
_entity.id
_entity.type
_entity.pdbx_description
1 polymer ?
#
loop_
_entity_poly.entity_id
_entity_poly.type
_entity_poly.pdbx_seq_one_letter_code
_entity_poly.pdbx_strand_id
1 'polypeptide(L)'
;MMETRGSWWVSNPADSSDCDDYTLALQNDTTFAEKFESLNASAVLNLNYEKGYVIKNRTATDYIEMEGNAGEPYIYLSHLGIQIDGFMHSHYTGLNSIFSADDIFLMAKIFLTGKARDSANLFWGVTSSYGDPYLVKITNTAKFRTFAKKIVSMEENPKKSKRFTSIYNNWFNSKSVTKNEKGFLEMMDDLKVGDGMTLFRANNTECTQWTKLTLSASGNIITTNCF
;
A
#
# COMPACT_ATOMS: atom_id res chain seq x y z
N MET A 1 20.36 -38.84 40.23
CA MET A 1 19.21 -37.90 40.20
C MET A 1 19.35 -37.09 38.93
N MET A 2 18.59 -37.44 37.89
CA MET A 2 18.47 -36.64 36.68
C MET A 2 17.26 -35.74 36.88
N GLU A 3 17.46 -34.43 36.93
CA GLU A 3 16.37 -33.46 36.86
C GLU A 3 16.31 -32.83 35.46
N THR A 4 15.11 -32.86 34.93
CA THR A 4 14.68 -32.37 33.63
C THR A 4 14.22 -30.91 33.68
N ARG A 5 14.45 -30.22 32.55
CA ARG A 5 13.62 -29.16 31.92
C ARG A 5 13.61 -27.75 32.50
N GLY A 6 13.75 -26.81 31.58
CA GLY A 6 13.36 -25.41 31.73
C GLY A 6 13.71 -24.56 30.51
N SER A 7 13.19 -24.92 29.33
CA SER A 7 13.22 -24.06 28.15
C SER A 7 12.27 -22.88 28.37
N TRP A 8 12.83 -21.69 28.59
CA TRP A 8 12.08 -20.44 28.60
C TRP A 8 12.37 -19.68 27.31
N TRP A 9 11.60 -19.96 26.26
CA TRP A 9 11.41 -18.97 25.21
C TRP A 9 10.41 -17.96 25.76
N VAL A 10 10.92 -16.89 26.38
CA VAL A 10 10.12 -15.69 26.55
C VAL A 10 9.96 -15.12 25.15
N SER A 11 8.72 -15.14 24.64
CA SER A 11 8.37 -14.38 23.44
C SER A 11 8.67 -12.93 23.75
N ASN A 12 9.71 -12.37 23.12
CA ASN A 12 9.92 -10.94 23.11
C ASN A 12 8.62 -10.29 22.60
N PRO A 13 8.08 -9.26 23.27
CA PRO A 13 7.10 -8.41 22.62
C PRO A 13 7.74 -7.87 21.33
N ALA A 14 6.99 -7.88 20.22
CA ALA A 14 7.47 -7.42 18.93
C ALA A 14 8.10 -6.04 19.10
N ASP A 15 9.43 -5.99 18.99
CA ASP A 15 10.19 -4.77 19.20
C ASP A 15 9.83 -3.81 18.07
N SER A 16 9.37 -2.60 18.41
CA SER A 16 9.02 -1.53 17.45
C SER A 16 10.16 -1.19 16.46
N SER A 17 11.38 -1.70 16.69
CA SER A 17 12.57 -1.56 15.85
C SER A 17 12.47 -2.15 14.43
N ASP A 18 11.43 -2.97 14.13
CA ASP A 18 11.23 -3.58 12.81
C ASP A 18 10.51 -2.67 11.79
N CYS A 19 10.03 -1.50 12.24
CA CYS A 19 9.32 -0.53 11.42
C CYS A 19 10.15 0.75 11.27
N ASP A 20 10.17 1.31 10.06
CA ASP A 20 11.02 2.46 9.76
C ASP A 20 10.46 3.78 10.35
N ASP A 21 11.37 4.73 10.61
CA ASP A 21 11.06 6.04 11.18
C ASP A 21 10.00 6.83 10.39
N TYR A 22 9.90 6.61 9.08
CA TYR A 22 8.93 7.31 8.26
C TYR A 22 7.50 6.79 8.51
N THR A 23 7.35 5.48 8.69
CA THR A 23 6.07 4.88 9.08
C THR A 23 5.66 5.36 10.48
N LEU A 24 6.60 5.45 11.41
CA LEU A 24 6.36 6.05 12.74
C LEU A 24 5.98 7.54 12.64
N ALA A 25 6.58 8.29 11.70
CA ALA A 25 6.23 9.68 11.46
C ALA A 25 4.82 9.84 10.86
N LEU A 26 4.34 8.89 10.06
CA LEU A 26 2.95 8.88 9.56
C LEU A 26 1.93 8.64 10.67
N GLN A 27 2.23 7.78 11.64
CA GLN A 27 1.33 7.50 12.79
C GLN A 27 1.03 8.76 13.61
N ASN A 28 2.02 9.64 13.72
CA ASN A 28 1.95 10.88 14.50
C ASN A 28 1.55 12.10 13.66
N ASP A 29 1.26 11.92 12.37
CA ASP A 29 0.85 12.98 11.46
C ASP A 29 -0.67 13.13 11.46
N THR A 30 -1.17 14.09 12.24
CA THR A 30 -2.61 14.31 12.39
C THR A 30 -3.29 14.68 11.08
N THR A 31 -2.62 15.46 10.20
CA THR A 31 -3.21 15.84 8.90
C THR A 31 -3.32 14.63 7.99
N PHE A 32 -2.30 13.78 7.94
CA PHE A 32 -2.36 12.51 7.22
C PHE A 32 -3.49 11.63 7.73
N ALA A 33 -3.58 11.43 9.05
CA ALA A 33 -4.60 10.61 9.71
C ALA A 33 -6.01 11.11 9.40
N GLU A 34 -6.29 12.40 9.62
CA GLU A 34 -7.61 13.02 9.36
C GLU A 34 -8.02 12.89 7.88
N LYS A 35 -7.08 13.07 6.95
CA LYS A 35 -7.35 12.92 5.52
C LYS A 35 -7.65 11.47 5.16
N PHE A 36 -6.91 10.52 5.71
CA PHE A 36 -7.13 9.11 5.44
C PHE A 36 -8.45 8.61 6.07
N GLU A 37 -8.75 9.03 7.30
CA GLU A 37 -10.03 8.78 7.96
C GLU A 37 -11.20 9.34 7.14
N SER A 38 -11.05 10.55 6.59
CA SER A 38 -12.09 11.15 5.73
C SER A 38 -12.41 10.29 4.50
N LEU A 39 -11.41 9.61 3.94
CA LEU A 39 -11.59 8.66 2.82
C LEU A 39 -12.23 7.35 3.27
N ASN A 40 -12.11 6.99 4.56
CA ASN A 40 -12.69 5.77 5.12
C ASN A 40 -14.14 5.97 5.62
N ALA A 41 -14.64 7.21 5.62
CA ALA A 41 -15.99 7.49 6.04
C ALA A 41 -17.02 6.83 5.12
N SER A 42 -18.10 6.25 5.69
CA SER A 42 -19.17 5.60 4.91
C SER A 42 -19.80 6.51 3.86
N ALA A 43 -19.84 7.82 4.09
CA ALA A 43 -20.34 8.80 3.12
C ALA A 43 -19.46 8.88 1.85
N VAL A 44 -18.18 8.55 1.94
CA VAL A 44 -17.24 8.46 0.81
C VAL A 44 -17.29 7.06 0.18
N LEU A 45 -17.24 6.00 0.99
CA LEU A 45 -17.22 4.61 0.50
C LEU A 45 -18.51 4.16 -0.21
N ASN A 46 -19.63 4.85 0.06
CA ASN A 46 -20.93 4.60 -0.58
C ASN A 46 -21.17 5.43 -1.85
N LEU A 47 -20.20 6.25 -2.28
CA LEU A 47 -20.26 6.92 -3.58
C LEU A 47 -20.14 5.89 -4.71
N ASN A 48 -20.31 6.33 -5.95
CA ASN A 48 -20.05 5.53 -7.14
C ASN A 48 -18.80 6.02 -7.90
N TYR A 49 -17.95 6.78 -7.24
CA TYR A 49 -16.66 7.27 -7.72
C TYR A 49 -15.67 7.31 -6.57
N GLU A 50 -14.37 7.35 -6.88
CA GLU A 50 -13.31 7.42 -5.89
C GLU A 50 -13.03 8.87 -5.48
N LYS A 51 -12.72 9.10 -4.21
CA LYS A 51 -12.10 10.34 -3.73
C LYS A 51 -10.66 10.07 -3.34
N GLY A 52 -9.82 11.09 -3.38
CA GLY A 52 -8.43 10.94 -2.98
C GLY A 52 -7.73 12.25 -2.68
N TYR A 53 -6.49 12.11 -2.23
CA TYR A 53 -5.57 13.21 -1.98
C TYR A 53 -4.22 12.91 -2.59
N VAL A 54 -3.75 13.83 -3.42
CA VAL A 54 -2.35 13.89 -3.84
C VAL A 54 -1.57 14.64 -2.76
N ILE A 55 -0.51 14.03 -2.26
CA ILE A 55 0.27 14.58 -1.15
C ILE A 55 1.52 15.20 -1.75
N LYS A 56 1.49 16.51 -1.99
CA LYS A 56 2.59 17.22 -2.64
C LYS A 56 3.78 17.39 -1.69
N ASN A 57 3.50 17.72 -0.43
CA ASN A 57 4.50 17.79 0.63
C ASN A 57 3.83 17.51 1.98
N ARG A 58 4.03 16.28 2.50
CA ARG A 58 3.48 15.83 3.76
C ARG A 58 3.89 16.73 4.93
N THR A 59 5.18 17.02 5.04
CA THR A 59 5.74 17.82 6.15
C THR A 59 5.25 19.27 6.17
N ALA A 60 4.78 19.79 5.04
CA ALA A 60 4.18 21.12 4.92
C ALA A 60 2.65 21.09 4.81
N THR A 61 2.04 19.93 5.11
CA THR A 61 0.59 19.71 5.05
C THR A 61 -0.05 20.13 3.70
N ASP A 62 0.68 19.95 2.60
CA ASP A 62 0.27 20.33 1.24
C ASP A 62 -0.40 19.14 0.52
N TYR A 63 -1.73 19.11 0.57
CA TYR A 63 -2.60 18.07 0.00
C TYR A 63 -3.53 18.69 -1.04
N ILE A 64 -3.67 18.01 -2.18
CA ILE A 64 -4.60 18.37 -3.25
C ILE A 64 -5.71 17.32 -3.26
N GLU A 65 -6.95 17.74 -2.97
CA GLU A 65 -8.12 16.88 -3.09
C GLU A 65 -8.40 16.56 -4.56
N MET A 66 -8.75 15.31 -4.82
CA MET A 66 -9.03 14.78 -6.14
C MET A 66 -10.30 13.91 -6.07
N GLU A 67 -11.01 13.84 -7.19
CA GLU A 67 -12.12 12.92 -7.38
C GLU A 67 -12.03 12.23 -8.74
N GLY A 68 -12.53 10.99 -8.78
CA GLY A 68 -12.76 10.24 -10.00
C GLY A 68 -14.12 10.60 -10.60
N ASN A 69 -14.43 9.99 -11.74
CA ASN A 69 -15.74 10.12 -12.36
C ASN A 69 -16.69 9.02 -11.88
N ALA A 70 -17.99 9.32 -11.87
CA ALA A 70 -19.03 8.34 -11.56
C ALA A 70 -18.93 7.10 -12.47
N GLY A 71 -18.83 5.92 -11.86
CA GLY A 71 -18.72 4.62 -12.52
C GLY A 71 -17.32 4.26 -13.00
N GLU A 72 -16.33 5.13 -12.83
CA GLU A 72 -14.94 4.88 -13.22
C GLU A 72 -14.08 4.47 -12.01
N PRO A 73 -13.35 3.34 -12.06
CA PRO A 73 -12.58 2.82 -10.93
C PRO A 73 -11.16 3.40 -10.88
N TYR A 74 -11.01 4.71 -11.12
CA TYR A 74 -9.72 5.39 -11.04
C TYR A 74 -9.88 6.90 -10.77
N ILE A 75 -8.78 7.51 -10.32
CA ILE A 75 -8.56 8.96 -10.31
C ILE A 75 -7.45 9.31 -11.30
N TYR A 76 -7.71 10.27 -12.19
CA TYR A 76 -6.73 10.67 -13.21
C TYR A 76 -5.61 11.55 -12.63
N LEU A 77 -4.41 10.98 -12.46
CA LEU A 77 -3.22 11.71 -12.00
C LEU A 77 -2.27 12.16 -13.13
N SER A 78 -2.59 11.86 -14.39
CA SER A 78 -1.69 12.02 -15.55
C SER A 78 -1.27 13.46 -15.86
N HIS A 79 -1.98 14.46 -15.33
CA HIS A 79 -1.71 15.88 -15.53
C HIS A 79 -0.86 16.50 -14.41
N LEU A 80 -0.44 15.71 -13.41
CA LEU A 80 0.37 16.22 -12.30
C LEU A 80 1.80 16.50 -12.78
N GLY A 81 2.07 17.76 -13.10
CA GLY A 81 3.41 18.27 -13.39
C GLY A 81 4.32 18.33 -12.15
N ILE A 82 3.80 18.03 -10.96
CA ILE A 82 4.45 18.22 -9.66
C ILE A 82 5.12 16.94 -9.15
N GLN A 83 6.06 17.12 -8.22
CA GLN A 83 6.55 16.01 -7.39
C GLN A 83 5.63 15.80 -6.19
N ILE A 84 5.53 14.56 -5.72
CA ILE A 84 4.63 14.14 -4.64
C ILE A 84 5.34 13.21 -3.66
N ASP A 85 4.94 13.27 -2.38
CA ASP A 85 5.34 12.32 -1.34
C ASP A 85 4.47 11.05 -1.38
N GLY A 86 3.23 11.15 -1.87
CA GLY A 86 2.34 10.00 -1.95
C GLY A 86 0.95 10.33 -2.51
N PHE A 87 0.09 9.32 -2.50
CA PHE A 87 -1.31 9.42 -2.90
C PHE A 87 -2.16 8.56 -1.97
N MET A 88 -3.36 9.03 -1.63
CA MET A 88 -4.34 8.24 -0.90
C MET A 88 -5.66 8.31 -1.62
N HIS A 89 -6.41 7.22 -1.71
CA HIS A 89 -7.74 7.23 -2.30
C HIS A 89 -8.67 6.20 -1.67
N SER A 90 -9.96 6.34 -1.97
CA SER A 90 -11.01 5.43 -1.53
C SER A 90 -11.47 4.55 -2.67
N HIS A 91 -11.60 3.26 -2.41
CA HIS A 91 -12.35 2.35 -3.26
C HIS A 91 -13.83 2.37 -2.86
N TYR A 92 -14.70 2.76 -3.79
CA TYR A 92 -16.13 2.63 -3.57
C TYR A 92 -16.59 1.15 -3.64
N THR A 93 -17.83 0.91 -3.18
CA THR A 93 -18.40 -0.46 -3.13
C THR A 93 -18.35 -1.15 -4.49
N GLY A 94 -17.77 -2.35 -4.53
CA GLY A 94 -17.64 -3.17 -5.75
C GLY A 94 -16.22 -3.26 -6.30
N LEU A 95 -15.30 -2.43 -5.80
CA LEU A 95 -13.87 -2.48 -6.15
C LEU A 95 -13.10 -3.46 -5.25
N ASN A 96 -11.77 -3.51 -5.40
CA ASN A 96 -10.90 -4.37 -4.61
C ASN A 96 -10.85 -3.92 -3.14
N SER A 97 -10.61 -4.85 -2.21
CA SER A 97 -10.47 -4.50 -0.78
C SER A 97 -9.13 -3.86 -0.43
N ILE A 98 -8.16 -3.93 -1.35
CA ILE A 98 -6.81 -3.35 -1.27
C ILE A 98 -6.47 -2.74 -2.64
N PHE A 99 -5.22 -2.31 -2.82
CA PHE A 99 -4.69 -1.73 -4.07
C PHE A 99 -5.06 -2.54 -5.32
N SER A 100 -5.42 -1.83 -6.37
CA SER A 100 -5.57 -2.33 -7.73
C SER A 100 -4.20 -2.47 -8.42
N ALA A 101 -4.18 -3.12 -9.58
CA ALA A 101 -2.98 -3.16 -10.41
C ALA A 101 -2.57 -1.77 -10.89
N ASP A 102 -3.54 -0.92 -11.22
CA ASP A 102 -3.30 0.43 -11.72
C ASP A 102 -2.65 1.32 -10.64
N ASP A 103 -2.97 1.11 -9.36
CA ASP A 103 -2.31 1.80 -8.24
C ASP A 103 -0.81 1.51 -8.20
N ILE A 104 -0.44 0.23 -8.24
CA ILE A 104 0.95 -0.21 -8.18
C ILE A 104 1.71 0.20 -9.45
N PHE A 105 1.05 0.14 -10.62
CA PHE A 105 1.61 0.60 -11.88
C PHE A 105 1.84 2.12 -11.88
N LEU A 106 0.89 2.90 -11.38
CA LEU A 106 1.00 4.35 -11.27
C LEU A 106 2.14 4.75 -10.31
N MET A 107 2.22 4.10 -9.14
CA MET A 107 3.32 4.28 -8.19
C MET A 107 4.68 3.99 -8.85
N ALA A 108 4.78 2.91 -9.64
CA ALA A 108 5.98 2.60 -10.41
C ALA A 108 6.33 3.66 -11.46
N LYS A 109 5.34 4.22 -12.17
CA LYS A 109 5.57 5.31 -13.12
C LYS A 109 6.03 6.58 -12.44
N ILE A 110 5.41 6.98 -11.33
CA ILE A 110 5.81 8.15 -10.54
C ILE A 110 7.26 8.02 -10.07
N PHE A 111 7.63 6.84 -9.57
CA PHE A 111 9.00 6.55 -9.16
C PHE A 111 10.00 6.63 -10.33
N LEU A 112 9.71 5.97 -11.46
CA LEU A 112 10.64 5.90 -12.58
C LEU A 112 10.81 7.22 -13.32
N THR A 113 9.79 8.08 -13.31
CA THR A 113 9.82 9.40 -13.95
C THR A 113 10.37 10.51 -13.06
N GLY A 114 10.83 10.19 -11.84
CA GLY A 114 11.38 11.17 -10.90
C GLY A 114 10.35 12.13 -10.31
N LYS A 115 9.07 11.73 -10.35
CA LYS A 115 7.96 12.49 -9.77
C LYS A 115 7.71 12.18 -8.29
N ALA A 116 8.42 11.20 -7.73
CA ALA A 116 8.53 11.04 -6.28
C ALA A 116 9.44 12.14 -5.72
N ARG A 117 8.92 12.94 -4.78
CA ARG A 117 9.70 13.96 -4.06
C ARG A 117 10.76 13.32 -3.18
N ASP A 118 10.37 12.27 -2.45
CA ASP A 118 11.28 11.35 -1.77
C ASP A 118 11.05 9.93 -2.31
N SER A 119 11.96 9.48 -3.18
CA SER A 119 11.87 8.15 -3.77
C SER A 119 12.03 7.01 -2.75
N ALA A 120 12.68 7.26 -1.61
CA ALA A 120 12.87 6.24 -0.57
C ALA A 120 11.64 6.10 0.34
N ASN A 121 10.73 7.08 0.31
CA ASN A 121 9.55 7.10 1.18
C ASN A 121 8.23 7.31 0.43
N LEU A 122 8.22 7.20 -0.90
CA LEU A 122 6.99 7.24 -1.71
C LEU A 122 5.99 6.19 -1.21
N PHE A 123 4.73 6.61 -1.02
CA PHE A 123 3.69 5.73 -0.48
C PHE A 123 2.31 5.94 -1.11
N TRP A 124 1.52 4.87 -1.14
CA TRP A 124 0.13 4.84 -1.58
C TRP A 124 -0.76 4.36 -0.44
N GLY A 125 -1.88 5.03 -0.20
CA GLY A 125 -2.90 4.64 0.76
C GLY A 125 -4.22 4.30 0.08
N VAL A 126 -4.92 3.28 0.55
CA VAL A 126 -6.26 2.94 0.06
C VAL A 126 -7.22 2.60 1.19
N THR A 127 -8.44 3.12 1.14
CA THR A 127 -9.57 2.73 1.99
C THR A 127 -10.59 1.94 1.17
N SER A 128 -11.36 1.05 1.79
CA SER A 128 -12.47 0.36 1.12
C SER A 128 -13.56 -0.04 2.10
N SER A 129 -14.76 -0.37 1.60
CA SER A 129 -15.86 -0.86 2.42
C SER A 129 -15.67 -2.30 2.94
N TYR A 130 -14.55 -2.96 2.62
CA TYR A 130 -14.36 -4.40 2.87
C TYR A 130 -13.51 -4.70 4.09
N GLY A 131 -12.82 -3.72 4.68
CA GLY A 131 -11.93 -3.92 5.82
C GLY A 131 -11.11 -2.68 6.15
N ASP A 132 -10.00 -2.88 6.86
CA ASP A 132 -9.15 -1.80 7.31
C ASP A 132 -8.43 -1.08 6.14
N PRO A 133 -8.08 0.21 6.29
CA PRO A 133 -7.21 0.92 5.36
C PRO A 133 -5.83 0.26 5.20
N TYR A 134 -5.25 0.40 4.00
CA TYR A 134 -3.93 -0.13 3.67
C TYR A 134 -2.98 0.96 3.21
N LEU A 135 -1.71 0.80 3.55
CA LEU A 135 -0.60 1.62 3.09
C LEU A 135 0.43 0.72 2.41
N VAL A 136 0.90 1.10 1.23
CA VAL A 136 2.10 0.52 0.61
C VAL A 136 3.16 1.59 0.50
N LYS A 137 4.40 1.25 0.85
CA LYS A 137 5.51 2.20 0.87
C LYS A 137 6.75 1.58 0.24
N ILE A 138 7.54 2.36 -0.50
CA ILE A 138 8.89 1.95 -0.89
C ILE A 138 9.77 1.85 0.34
N THR A 139 10.52 0.75 0.46
CA THR A 139 11.47 0.52 1.55
C THR A 139 12.89 0.22 1.05
N ASN A 140 13.04 -0.13 -0.23
CA ASN A 140 14.34 -0.27 -0.88
C ASN A 140 14.25 0.19 -2.34
N THR A 141 14.81 1.37 -2.63
CA THR A 141 14.70 2.01 -3.95
C THR A 141 15.35 1.21 -5.08
N ALA A 142 16.42 0.46 -4.81
CA ALA A 142 17.11 -0.32 -5.83
C ALA A 142 16.28 -1.56 -6.25
N LYS A 143 15.72 -2.27 -5.27
CA LYS A 143 14.82 -3.41 -5.56
C LYS A 143 13.50 -2.93 -6.16
N PHE A 144 12.92 -1.86 -5.63
CA PHE A 144 11.71 -1.27 -6.21
C PHE A 144 11.94 -0.79 -7.64
N ARG A 145 13.09 -0.17 -7.96
CA ARG A 145 13.42 0.23 -9.35
C ARG A 145 13.43 -0.96 -10.31
N THR A 146 13.97 -2.10 -9.87
CA THR A 146 14.00 -3.33 -10.67
C THR A 146 12.60 -3.85 -10.93
N PHE A 147 11.78 -3.91 -9.87
CA PHE A 147 10.37 -4.26 -9.97
C PHE A 147 9.57 -3.31 -10.88
N ALA A 148 9.68 -2.00 -10.66
CA ALA A 148 8.98 -0.97 -11.40
C ALA A 148 9.29 -1.06 -12.91
N LYS A 149 10.56 -1.19 -13.29
CA LYS A 149 10.95 -1.39 -14.71
C LYS A 149 10.34 -2.65 -15.31
N LYS A 150 10.30 -3.74 -14.53
CA LYS A 150 9.71 -5.02 -14.96
C LYS A 150 8.21 -4.87 -15.21
N ILE A 151 7.44 -4.32 -14.28
CA ILE A 151 5.98 -4.20 -14.46
C ILE A 151 5.62 -3.16 -15.53
N VAL A 152 6.36 -2.05 -15.64
CA VAL A 152 6.13 -1.08 -16.71
C VAL A 152 6.38 -1.69 -18.08
N SER A 153 7.45 -2.48 -18.22
CA SER A 153 7.70 -3.25 -19.45
C SER A 153 6.65 -4.35 -19.70
N MET A 154 5.96 -4.87 -18.69
CA MET A 154 4.88 -5.83 -18.88
C MET A 154 3.59 -5.16 -19.35
N GLU A 155 3.34 -3.93 -18.88
CA GLU A 155 2.11 -3.20 -19.14
C GLU A 155 2.15 -2.46 -20.48
N GLU A 156 3.24 -1.75 -20.77
CA GLU A 156 3.37 -0.89 -21.95
C GLU A 156 3.88 -1.63 -23.20
N ASN A 157 4.19 -2.93 -23.10
CA ASN A 157 4.65 -3.70 -24.26
C ASN A 157 3.48 -3.99 -25.22
N PRO A 158 3.52 -3.49 -26.48
CA PRO A 158 2.42 -3.65 -27.41
C PRO A 158 2.12 -5.11 -27.79
N LYS A 159 3.09 -6.02 -27.63
CA LYS A 159 2.92 -7.47 -27.88
C LYS A 159 2.36 -8.24 -26.68
N LYS A 160 2.33 -7.63 -25.49
CA LYS A 160 1.98 -8.28 -24.20
C LYS A 160 1.08 -7.40 -23.33
N SER A 161 0.39 -6.43 -23.94
CA SER A 161 -0.35 -5.36 -23.26
C SER A 161 -1.18 -5.89 -22.09
N LYS A 162 -1.11 -5.20 -20.95
CA LYS A 162 -1.81 -5.53 -19.69
C LYS A 162 -1.40 -6.83 -19.00
N ARG A 163 -0.18 -7.33 -19.23
CA ARG A 163 0.28 -8.56 -18.57
C ARG A 163 0.42 -8.41 -17.06
N PHE A 164 0.89 -7.28 -16.55
CA PHE A 164 0.99 -7.09 -15.11
C PHE A 164 -0.40 -7.04 -14.50
N THR A 165 -1.30 -6.24 -15.07
CA THR A 165 -2.71 -6.18 -14.65
C THR A 165 -3.40 -7.54 -14.65
N SER A 166 -3.18 -8.37 -15.67
CA SER A 166 -3.74 -9.73 -15.72
C SER A 166 -3.17 -10.65 -14.63
N ILE A 167 -1.85 -10.63 -14.40
CA ILE A 167 -1.21 -11.42 -13.33
C ILE A 167 -1.72 -10.98 -11.97
N TYR A 168 -1.74 -9.66 -11.74
CA TYR A 168 -2.26 -9.04 -10.54
C TYR A 168 -3.69 -9.54 -10.30
N ASN A 169 -4.63 -9.29 -11.21
CA ASN A 169 -6.02 -9.67 -11.03
C ASN A 169 -6.26 -11.19 -10.85
N ASN A 170 -5.35 -12.06 -11.29
CA ASN A 170 -5.44 -13.49 -10.99
C ASN A 170 -5.13 -13.81 -9.52
N TRP A 171 -4.22 -13.05 -8.91
CA TRP A 171 -3.90 -13.14 -7.48
C TRP A 171 -4.91 -12.38 -6.61
N PHE A 172 -5.45 -11.28 -7.13
CA PHE A 172 -6.44 -10.43 -6.47
C PHE A 172 -7.71 -10.34 -7.30
N ASN A 173 -8.71 -11.12 -6.92
CA ASN A 173 -10.07 -10.90 -7.38
C ASN A 173 -10.99 -11.63 -6.42
N SER A 174 -11.06 -11.11 -5.21
CA SER A 174 -11.88 -11.67 -4.16
C SER A 174 -12.49 -10.59 -3.32
N LYS A 175 -13.68 -10.86 -2.81
CA LYS A 175 -14.30 -10.08 -1.73
C LYS A 175 -13.65 -10.37 -0.36
N SER A 176 -12.73 -11.34 -0.29
CA SER A 176 -12.00 -11.68 0.93
C SER A 176 -10.74 -10.84 1.08
N VAL A 177 -10.70 -10.03 2.14
CA VAL A 177 -9.54 -9.25 2.55
C VAL A 177 -8.31 -10.15 2.68
N THR A 178 -8.39 -11.24 3.44
CA THR A 178 -7.27 -12.16 3.65
C THR A 178 -6.75 -12.78 2.34
N LYS A 179 -7.63 -13.11 1.39
CA LYS A 179 -7.20 -13.61 0.08
C LYS A 179 -6.45 -12.54 -0.70
N ASN A 180 -6.92 -11.30 -0.67
CA ASN A 180 -6.25 -10.20 -1.35
C ASN A 180 -4.91 -9.83 -0.68
N GLU A 181 -4.83 -9.79 0.65
CA GLU A 181 -3.57 -9.59 1.38
C GLU A 181 -2.55 -10.67 1.01
N LYS A 182 -2.96 -11.94 1.03
CA LYS A 182 -2.09 -13.06 0.67
C LYS A 182 -1.63 -12.96 -0.79
N GLY A 183 -2.57 -12.70 -1.70
CA GLY A 183 -2.26 -12.45 -3.11
C GLY A 183 -1.26 -11.31 -3.29
N PHE A 184 -1.27 -10.30 -2.42
CA PHE A 184 -0.31 -9.18 -2.46
C PHE A 184 1.09 -9.61 -2.18
N LEU A 185 1.22 -10.35 -1.09
CA LEU A 185 2.51 -10.76 -0.61
C LEU A 185 3.09 -11.86 -1.52
N GLU A 186 2.25 -12.75 -2.04
CA GLU A 186 2.64 -13.72 -3.08
C GLU A 186 3.06 -13.00 -4.37
N MET A 187 2.34 -11.95 -4.79
CA MET A 187 2.74 -11.13 -5.94
C MET A 187 4.13 -10.52 -5.76
N MET A 188 4.36 -9.93 -4.60
CA MET A 188 5.65 -9.33 -4.27
C MET A 188 6.78 -10.37 -4.29
N ASP A 189 6.55 -11.58 -3.79
CA ASP A 189 7.55 -12.64 -3.82
C ASP A 189 7.81 -13.15 -5.25
N ASP A 190 6.75 -13.46 -6.01
CA ASP A 190 6.87 -14.00 -7.37
C ASP A 190 7.48 -12.99 -8.34
N LEU A 191 7.16 -11.71 -8.19
CA LEU A 191 7.76 -10.64 -8.97
C LEU A 191 9.15 -10.24 -8.48
N LYS A 192 9.63 -10.83 -7.37
CA LYS A 192 10.94 -10.64 -6.76
C LYS A 192 11.18 -9.19 -6.33
N VAL A 193 10.15 -8.58 -5.73
CA VAL A 193 10.24 -7.26 -5.12
C VAL A 193 11.07 -7.31 -3.85
N GLY A 194 10.92 -8.38 -3.06
CA GLY A 194 11.56 -8.52 -1.74
C GLY A 194 11.20 -7.34 -0.84
N ASP A 195 12.20 -6.79 -0.13
CA ASP A 195 12.08 -5.57 0.69
C ASP A 195 11.99 -4.27 -0.13
N GLY A 196 11.73 -4.33 -1.45
CA GLY A 196 11.54 -3.17 -2.31
C GLY A 196 10.36 -2.29 -1.88
N MET A 197 9.27 -2.91 -1.44
CA MET A 197 8.11 -2.25 -0.86
C MET A 197 7.61 -3.03 0.34
N THR A 198 6.81 -2.39 1.18
CA THR A 198 6.16 -3.02 2.34
C THR A 198 4.68 -2.68 2.33
N LEU A 199 3.85 -3.69 2.64
CA LEU A 199 2.41 -3.52 2.85
C LEU A 199 2.14 -3.37 4.35
N PHE A 200 1.32 -2.38 4.69
CA PHE A 200 0.84 -2.14 6.04
C PHE A 200 -0.69 -2.12 6.03
N ARG A 201 -1.29 -2.59 7.12
CA ARG A 201 -2.71 -2.52 7.41
C ARG A 201 -2.93 -1.65 8.64
N ALA A 202 -3.90 -0.76 8.62
CA ALA A 202 -4.30 -0.02 9.80
C ALA A 202 -4.91 -0.97 10.85
N ASN A 203 -4.70 -0.71 12.14
CA ASN A 203 -5.37 -1.44 13.23
C ASN A 203 -6.53 -0.66 13.85
N ASN A 204 -6.71 0.58 13.39
CA ASN A 204 -7.74 1.49 13.88
C ASN A 204 -8.27 2.37 12.74
N THR A 205 -9.48 2.89 12.94
CA THR A 205 -10.20 3.71 11.95
C THR A 205 -9.53 5.05 11.70
N GLU A 206 -8.79 5.56 12.67
CA GLU A 206 -8.08 6.85 12.59
C GLU A 206 -6.75 6.74 11.82
N CYS A 207 -6.37 5.54 11.35
CA CYS A 207 -5.15 5.32 10.56
C CYS A 207 -3.85 5.75 11.27
N THR A 208 -3.83 5.68 12.60
CA THR A 208 -2.66 6.05 13.44
C THR A 208 -1.88 4.84 13.96
N GLN A 209 -2.36 3.62 13.73
CA GLN A 209 -1.69 2.38 14.15
C GLN A 209 -1.50 1.44 12.96
N TRP A 210 -0.26 1.13 12.60
CA TRP A 210 0.05 0.30 11.43
C TRP A 210 0.63 -1.06 11.83
N THR A 211 0.16 -2.11 11.17
CA THR A 211 0.74 -3.46 11.23
C THR A 211 1.34 -3.78 9.88
N LYS A 212 2.64 -4.07 9.87
CA LYS A 212 3.37 -4.55 8.71
C LYS A 212 2.95 -5.98 8.39
N LEU A 213 2.70 -6.26 7.10
CA LEU A 213 2.36 -7.59 6.60
C LEU A 213 3.50 -8.14 5.75
N THR A 214 3.90 -9.38 6.01
CA THR A 214 4.93 -10.11 5.26
C THR A 214 4.53 -11.55 5.00
N LEU A 215 5.17 -12.22 4.03
CA LEU A 215 4.98 -13.64 3.78
C LEU A 215 6.08 -14.46 4.46
N SER A 216 5.69 -15.48 5.21
CA SER A 216 6.62 -16.50 5.71
C SER A 216 7.16 -17.36 4.57
N ALA A 217 8.26 -18.08 4.83
CA ALA A 217 8.77 -19.10 3.90
C ALA A 217 7.76 -20.23 3.60
N SER A 218 6.75 -20.41 4.45
CA SER A 218 5.66 -21.38 4.28
C SER A 218 4.41 -20.81 3.60
N GLY A 219 4.43 -19.55 3.15
CA GLY A 219 3.29 -18.91 2.49
C GLY A 219 2.17 -18.45 3.43
N ASN A 220 2.49 -18.22 4.70
CA ASN A 220 1.57 -17.66 5.70
C ASN A 220 1.84 -16.16 5.88
N ILE A 221 0.80 -15.37 6.15
CA ILE A 221 0.96 -13.97 6.50
C ILE A 221 1.53 -13.86 7.92
N ILE A 222 2.59 -13.09 8.07
CA ILE A 222 3.18 -12.68 9.36
C ILE A 222 2.89 -11.19 9.56
N THR A 223 2.43 -10.85 10.76
CA THR A 223 2.11 -9.49 11.18
C THR A 223 3.13 -8.96 12.18
N THR A 224 3.60 -7.73 12.00
CA THR A 224 4.44 -7.02 12.97
C THR A 224 3.81 -5.67 13.29
N ASN A 225 3.46 -5.43 14.56
CA ASN A 225 2.91 -4.15 14.99
C ASN A 225 4.00 -3.07 14.97
N CYS A 226 3.67 -1.88 14.48
CA CYS A 226 4.61 -0.76 14.39
C CYS A 226 4.29 0.38 15.38
N PHE A 227 3.47 0.15 16.41
CA PHE A 227 2.91 1.18 17.30
C PHE A 227 2.93 0.72 18.76
#